data_AF-A0A2A5M5V5-F1
#
_entry.id   AF-A0A2A5M5V5-F1
#
_cell.length_a   1.000
_cell.length_b   1.000
_cell.length_c   1.000
_cell.angle_alpha   90.00
_cell.angle_beta   90.00
_cell.angle_gamma   90.00
#
_symmetry.space_group_name_H-M   'P 1'
#
loop_
_entity.id
_entity.type
_entity.pdbx_description
1 polymer ?
#
loop_
_entity_poly.entity_id
_entity_poly.type
_entity_poly.pdbx_seq_one_letter_code
_entity_poly.pdbx_strand_id
1 'polypeptide(L)'
;GSMSVGSFISFVSALFAIYTPLKRLSSLYGKLQGAVAASERTFYLLDLEPQIKGGSKELKNIEKISFENVEFAYENPHKSVLKGVNFDFVKGQMLALVGTSGGGKSSIINLLMYFYEKQKGKILLNQEDISTFTIESLHAKIGLVTQNIYLFNDSFAANIAYSEELEEEKVIQALKLANAYEFVKEMGGIWAEVKEHG
;
A
#
# COMPACT_ATOMS: atom_id res chain seq x y z
N GLY A 1 -41.01 -50.13 -43.37
CA GLY A 1 -41.95 -49.00 -43.23
C GLY A 1 -41.32 -47.78 -43.86
N SER A 2 -42.03 -47.12 -44.78
CA SER A 2 -41.57 -46.00 -45.59
C SER A 2 -41.46 -44.71 -44.78
N MET A 3 -40.24 -44.16 -44.63
CA MET A 3 -40.08 -42.77 -44.19
C MET A 3 -40.65 -41.83 -45.26
N SER A 4 -41.40 -40.81 -44.83
CA SER A 4 -41.79 -39.72 -45.72
C SER A 4 -40.63 -38.76 -45.91
N VAL A 5 -40.60 -38.04 -47.02
CA VAL A 5 -39.59 -37.01 -47.29
C VAL A 5 -39.56 -35.96 -46.17
N GLY A 6 -40.72 -35.62 -45.61
CA GLY A 6 -40.84 -34.68 -44.49
C GLY A 6 -40.23 -35.20 -43.18
N SER A 7 -40.37 -36.49 -42.87
CA SER A 7 -39.75 -37.07 -41.66
C SER A 7 -38.24 -37.20 -41.80
N PHE A 8 -37.74 -37.48 -43.01
CA PHE A 8 -36.29 -37.49 -43.30
C PHE A 8 -35.67 -36.10 -43.14
N ILE A 9 -36.28 -35.07 -43.75
CA ILE A 9 -35.77 -33.68 -43.65
C ILE A 9 -35.82 -33.17 -42.21
N SER A 10 -36.88 -33.48 -41.46
CA SER A 10 -37.00 -33.11 -40.04
C SER A 10 -35.92 -33.78 -39.18
N PHE A 11 -35.63 -35.06 -39.43
CA PHE A 11 -34.56 -35.79 -38.75
C PHE A 11 -33.17 -35.21 -39.04
N VAL A 12 -32.86 -34.95 -40.32
CA VAL A 12 -31.59 -34.33 -40.72
C VAL A 12 -31.44 -32.92 -40.14
N SER A 13 -32.51 -32.12 -40.12
CA SER A 13 -32.51 -30.79 -39.51
C SER A 13 -32.26 -30.85 -37.99
N ALA A 14 -32.86 -31.84 -37.32
CA ALA A 14 -32.62 -32.06 -35.88
C ALA A 14 -31.17 -32.47 -35.61
N LEU A 15 -30.54 -33.29 -36.47
CA LEU A 15 -29.12 -33.64 -36.36
C LEU A 15 -28.22 -32.40 -36.46
N PHE A 16 -28.47 -31.51 -37.43
CA PHE A 16 -27.73 -30.25 -37.54
C PHE A 16 -27.98 -29.31 -36.35
N ALA A 17 -29.20 -29.30 -35.80
CA ALA A 17 -29.54 -28.49 -34.63
C ALA A 17 -28.76 -28.91 -33.37
N ILE A 18 -28.39 -30.19 -33.24
CA ILE A 18 -27.62 -30.73 -32.09
C ILE A 18 -26.14 -30.28 -32.12
N TYR A 19 -25.58 -29.97 -33.28
CA TYR A 19 -24.18 -29.57 -33.42
C TYR A 19 -23.83 -28.32 -32.59
N THR A 20 -24.70 -27.31 -32.58
CA THR A 20 -24.45 -26.04 -31.89
C THR A 20 -24.43 -26.19 -30.36
N PRO A 21 -25.42 -26.85 -29.71
CA PRO A 21 -25.36 -27.18 -28.28
C PRO A 21 -24.12 -27.98 -27.88
N LEU A 22 -23.71 -28.98 -28.66
CA LEU A 22 -22.51 -29.78 -28.39
C LEU A 22 -21.24 -28.91 -28.42
N LYS A 23 -21.10 -28.04 -29.42
CA LYS A 23 -19.97 -27.11 -29.50
C LYS A 23 -19.95 -26.13 -28.33
N ARG A 24 -21.11 -25.64 -27.90
CA ARG A 24 -21.23 -24.76 -26.71
C ARG A 24 -20.78 -25.47 -25.44
N LEU A 25 -21.20 -26.73 -25.23
CA LEU A 25 -20.80 -27.52 -24.06
C LEU A 25 -19.27 -27.72 -24.00
N SER A 26 -18.64 -28.03 -25.14
CA SER A 26 -17.18 -28.13 -25.23
C SER A 26 -16.49 -26.79 -24.91
N SER A 27 -17.00 -25.67 -25.44
CA SER A 27 -16.43 -24.35 -25.14
C SER A 27 -16.64 -23.90 -23.68
N LEU A 28 -17.70 -24.37 -23.02
CA LEU A 28 -18.00 -24.07 -21.63
C LEU A 28 -16.96 -24.71 -20.71
N TYR A 29 -16.49 -25.92 -21.03
CA TYR A 29 -15.46 -26.61 -20.25
C TYR A 29 -14.17 -25.78 -20.13
N GLY A 30 -13.68 -25.22 -21.24
CA GLY A 30 -12.50 -24.35 -21.23
C GLY A 30 -12.72 -23.05 -20.44
N LYS A 31 -13.92 -22.46 -20.53
CA LYS A 31 -14.28 -21.27 -19.73
C LYS A 31 -14.33 -21.58 -18.23
N LEU A 32 -14.85 -22.74 -17.86
CA LEU A 32 -14.89 -23.18 -16.46
C LEU A 32 -13.49 -23.37 -15.89
N GLN A 33 -12.57 -23.97 -16.64
CA GLN A 33 -11.17 -24.07 -16.20
C GLN A 33 -10.54 -22.70 -15.98
N GLY A 34 -10.75 -21.75 -16.91
CA GLY A 34 -10.29 -20.37 -16.74
C GLY A 34 -10.90 -19.68 -15.53
N ALA A 35 -12.20 -19.90 -15.27
CA ALA A 35 -12.90 -19.37 -14.11
C ALA A 35 -12.36 -19.95 -12.79
N VAL A 36 -12.08 -21.26 -12.74
CA VAL A 36 -11.47 -21.91 -11.57
C VAL A 36 -10.08 -21.31 -11.29
N ALA A 37 -9.22 -21.21 -12.30
CA ALA A 37 -7.87 -20.64 -12.12
C ALA A 37 -7.88 -19.14 -11.76
N ALA A 38 -8.87 -18.37 -12.23
CA ALA A 38 -9.07 -17.00 -11.79
C ALA A 38 -9.54 -16.94 -10.33
N SER A 39 -10.49 -17.81 -9.96
CA SER A 39 -11.03 -17.90 -8.60
C SER A 39 -9.97 -18.30 -7.59
N GLU A 40 -9.10 -19.27 -7.91
CA GLU A 40 -7.99 -19.67 -7.04
C GLU A 40 -7.04 -18.50 -6.75
N ARG A 41 -6.70 -17.70 -7.76
CA ARG A 41 -5.86 -16.50 -7.58
C ARG A 41 -6.54 -15.43 -6.74
N THR A 42 -7.85 -15.23 -6.93
CA THR A 42 -8.62 -14.29 -6.11
C THR A 42 -8.69 -14.74 -4.65
N PHE A 43 -9.02 -16.00 -4.39
CA PHE A 43 -9.05 -16.53 -3.02
C PHE A 43 -7.69 -16.52 -2.37
N TYR A 44 -6.63 -16.87 -3.11
CA TYR A 44 -5.26 -16.73 -2.62
C TYR A 44 -4.97 -15.32 -2.10
N LEU A 45 -5.36 -14.26 -2.82
CA LEU A 45 -5.15 -12.88 -2.38
C LEU A 45 -6.02 -12.49 -1.18
N LEU A 46 -7.27 -12.99 -1.12
CA LEU A 46 -8.18 -12.72 0.00
C LEU A 46 -7.74 -13.41 1.29
N ASP A 47 -7.08 -14.56 1.17
CA ASP A 47 -6.58 -15.36 2.28
C ASP A 47 -5.21 -14.90 2.79
N LEU A 48 -4.57 -13.91 2.14
CA LEU A 48 -3.32 -13.33 2.62
C LEU A 48 -3.54 -12.57 3.94
N GLU A 49 -2.87 -13.01 4.99
CA GLU A 49 -2.79 -12.24 6.23
C GLU A 49 -1.67 -11.20 6.17
N PRO A 50 -1.89 -9.97 6.71
CA PRO A 50 -0.83 -9.00 6.90
C PRO A 50 0.31 -9.59 7.75
N GLN A 51 1.53 -9.54 7.23
CA GLN A 51 2.72 -9.97 7.97
C GLN A 51 3.01 -9.05 9.16
N ILE A 52 2.76 -7.75 8.99
CA ILE A 52 2.88 -6.78 10.07
C ILE A 52 1.52 -6.61 10.73
N LYS A 53 1.46 -6.92 12.02
CA LYS A 53 0.30 -6.64 12.88
C LYS A 53 0.77 -5.65 13.95
N GLY A 54 0.04 -4.55 14.10
CA GLY A 54 0.24 -3.64 15.22
C GLY A 54 -0.22 -4.27 16.53
N GLY A 55 0.22 -3.70 17.64
CA GLY A 55 -0.31 -4.03 18.95
C GLY A 55 -1.65 -3.33 19.20
N SER A 56 -2.07 -3.29 20.46
CA SER A 56 -3.35 -2.74 20.89
C SER A 56 -3.27 -1.38 21.58
N LYS A 57 -2.06 -0.86 21.83
CA LYS A 57 -1.87 0.41 22.55
C LYS A 57 -1.94 1.59 21.61
N GLU A 58 -2.49 2.69 22.10
CA GLU A 58 -2.51 3.96 21.37
C GLU A 58 -1.27 4.80 21.72
N LEU A 59 -0.53 5.24 20.71
CA LEU A 59 0.61 6.13 20.87
C LEU A 59 0.16 7.59 21.03
N LYS A 60 0.34 8.16 22.22
CA LYS A 60 -0.09 9.54 22.52
C LYS A 60 0.92 10.59 22.05
N ASN A 61 2.19 10.38 22.39
CA ASN A 61 3.30 11.29 22.10
C ASN A 61 4.62 10.53 21.95
N ILE A 62 5.56 11.17 21.25
CA ILE A 62 6.93 10.67 21.08
C ILE A 62 7.87 11.71 21.70
N GLU A 63 8.43 11.38 22.85
CA GLU A 63 9.45 12.19 23.53
C GLU A 63 10.86 11.64 23.30
N LYS A 64 10.98 10.31 23.13
CA LYS A 64 12.25 9.63 22.83
C LYS A 64 12.03 8.50 21.82
N ILE A 65 13.02 8.27 20.97
CA ILE A 65 13.14 7.10 20.10
C ILE A 65 14.48 6.43 20.43
N SER A 66 14.49 5.12 20.67
CA SER A 66 15.70 4.36 20.97
C SER A 66 15.80 3.13 20.07
N PHE A 67 16.95 3.00 19.40
CA PHE A 67 17.36 1.78 18.73
C PHE A 67 18.35 1.05 19.64
N GLU A 68 18.04 -0.19 20.01
CA GLU A 68 18.87 -1.02 20.88
C GLU A 68 19.27 -2.31 20.17
N ASN A 69 20.52 -2.38 19.73
CA ASN A 69 21.12 -3.50 19.02
C ASN A 69 20.28 -4.04 17.87
N VAL A 70 19.75 -3.14 17.03
CA VAL A 70 18.81 -3.52 15.97
C VAL A 70 19.55 -4.18 14.81
N GLU A 71 19.17 -5.42 14.51
CA GLU A 71 19.58 -6.15 13.31
C GLU A 71 18.42 -6.26 12.34
N PHE A 72 18.68 -5.92 11.08
CA PHE A 72 17.66 -5.94 10.04
C PHE A 72 18.15 -6.55 8.72
N ALA A 73 17.33 -7.38 8.09
CA ALA A 73 17.45 -7.83 6.71
C ALA A 73 16.06 -7.83 6.04
N TYR A 74 16.01 -7.66 4.72
CA TYR A 74 14.77 -7.87 3.96
C TYR A 74 14.53 -9.39 3.76
N GLU A 75 14.07 -9.81 2.57
CA GLU A 75 13.71 -11.20 2.29
C GLU A 75 14.86 -12.21 2.43
N ASN A 76 16.11 -11.79 2.19
CA ASN A 76 17.28 -12.66 2.36
C ASN A 76 17.94 -12.45 3.73
N PRO A 77 17.79 -13.37 4.69
CA PRO A 77 18.36 -13.23 6.03
C PRO A 77 19.88 -13.24 6.04
N HIS A 78 20.54 -13.77 5.01
CA HIS A 78 21.99 -13.74 4.88
C HIS A 78 22.54 -12.39 4.40
N LYS A 79 21.66 -11.48 3.94
CA LYS A 79 22.01 -10.14 3.51
C LYS A 79 21.54 -9.10 4.53
N SER A 80 22.16 -9.15 5.71
CA SER A 80 21.92 -8.16 6.77
C SER A 80 22.26 -6.75 6.30
N VAL A 81 21.27 -5.86 6.41
CA VAL A 81 21.32 -4.44 6.07
C VAL A 81 21.73 -3.62 7.29
N LEU A 82 21.11 -3.87 8.45
CA LEU A 82 21.48 -3.24 9.72
C LEU A 82 22.09 -4.30 10.64
N LYS A 83 23.21 -3.96 11.29
CA LYS A 83 24.05 -4.88 12.08
C LYS A 83 24.31 -4.33 13.47
N GLY A 84 23.31 -4.43 14.36
CA GLY A 84 23.43 -3.96 15.75
C GLY A 84 23.45 -2.43 15.85
N VAL A 85 22.48 -1.76 15.23
CA VAL A 85 22.36 -0.30 15.27
C VAL A 85 21.89 0.14 16.65
N ASN A 86 22.60 1.13 17.22
CA ASN A 86 22.30 1.72 18.52
C ASN A 86 22.31 3.25 18.42
N PHE A 87 21.20 3.89 18.75
CA PHE A 87 21.15 5.34 18.94
C PHE A 87 19.90 5.76 19.72
N ASP A 88 19.99 6.92 20.33
CA ASP A 88 18.88 7.61 20.97
C ASP A 88 18.61 8.92 20.26
N PHE A 89 17.33 9.27 20.17
CA PHE A 89 16.86 10.54 19.67
C PHE A 89 15.81 11.10 20.63
N VAL A 90 15.99 12.34 21.07
CA VAL A 90 15.07 13.02 21.98
C VAL A 90 14.35 14.13 21.23
N LYS A 91 13.08 14.34 21.55
CA LYS A 91 12.26 15.41 20.98
C LYS A 91 12.97 16.76 20.99
N GLY A 92 12.84 17.48 19.89
CA GLY A 92 13.49 18.77 19.66
C GLY A 92 14.90 18.66 19.08
N GLN A 93 15.46 17.45 18.95
CA GLN A 93 16.72 17.24 18.24
C GLN A 93 16.50 17.11 16.72
N MET A 94 17.58 17.29 15.96
CA MET A 94 17.64 16.94 14.55
C MET A 94 18.71 15.87 14.36
N LEU A 95 18.32 14.71 13.83
CA LEU A 95 19.23 13.61 13.52
C LEU A 95 19.39 13.50 12.00
N ALA A 96 20.63 13.60 11.53
CA ALA A 96 20.96 13.39 10.13
C ALA A 96 21.64 12.02 9.94
N LEU A 97 21.06 11.16 9.10
CA LEU A 97 21.67 9.89 8.70
C LEU A 97 22.47 10.07 7.41
N VAL A 98 23.81 9.97 7.50
CA VAL A 98 24.72 10.17 6.37
C VAL A 98 25.44 8.87 6.03
N GLY A 99 25.59 8.58 4.74
CA GLY A 99 26.30 7.39 4.27
C GLY A 99 26.06 7.11 2.78
N THR A 100 26.80 6.16 2.22
CA THR A 100 26.70 5.76 0.81
C THR A 100 25.31 5.23 0.45
N SER A 101 24.97 5.27 -0.85
CA SER A 101 23.74 4.62 -1.33
C SER A 101 23.74 3.13 -0.93
N GLY A 102 22.60 2.63 -0.47
CA GLY A 102 22.47 1.26 0.06
C GLY A 102 22.96 1.05 1.50
N GLY A 103 23.48 2.07 2.18
CA GLY A 103 23.96 1.96 3.58
C GLY A 103 22.88 1.77 4.66
N GLY A 104 21.64 1.41 4.31
CA GLY A 104 20.57 1.12 5.29
C GLY A 104 19.80 2.33 5.84
N LYS A 105 20.06 3.55 5.37
CA LYS A 105 19.37 4.78 5.83
C LYS A 105 17.85 4.69 5.68
N SER A 106 17.37 4.36 4.48
CA SER A 106 15.95 4.17 4.22
C SER A 106 15.37 2.99 4.99
N SER A 107 16.19 1.97 5.30
CA SER A 107 15.74 0.84 6.12
C SER A 107 15.48 1.24 7.57
N ILE A 108 16.25 2.17 8.14
CA ILE A 108 15.95 2.75 9.46
C ILE A 108 14.59 3.46 9.45
N ILE A 109 14.32 4.26 8.40
CA ILE A 109 13.03 4.95 8.23
C ILE A 109 11.90 3.93 8.09
N ASN A 110 12.07 2.89 7.27
CA ASN A 110 11.05 1.85 7.08
C ASN A 110 10.73 1.09 8.37
N LEU A 111 11.74 0.84 9.22
CA LEU A 111 11.53 0.23 10.54
C LEU A 111 10.82 1.17 11.51
N LEU A 112 11.10 2.48 11.47
CA LEU A 112 10.38 3.49 12.25
C LEU A 112 8.92 3.64 11.83
N MET A 113 8.63 3.46 10.55
CA MET A 113 7.26 3.39 10.03
C MET A 113 6.59 2.04 10.30
N TYR A 114 7.31 1.11 10.92
CA TYR A 114 6.86 -0.26 11.18
C TYR A 114 6.40 -0.99 9.90
N PHE A 115 7.03 -0.71 8.76
CA PHE A 115 6.75 -1.42 7.49
C PHE A 115 7.38 -2.82 7.43
N TYR A 116 8.39 -3.06 8.28
CA TYR A 116 9.08 -4.34 8.40
C TYR A 116 9.35 -4.64 9.87
N GLU A 117 9.41 -5.93 10.22
CA GLU A 117 9.93 -6.34 11.52
C GLU A 117 11.45 -6.46 11.50
N LYS A 118 12.07 -5.94 12.54
CA LYS A 118 13.45 -6.23 12.94
C LYS A 118 13.62 -7.72 13.27
N GLN A 119 14.77 -8.30 12.91
CA GLN A 119 15.15 -9.67 13.29
C GLN A 119 15.63 -9.76 14.74
N LYS A 120 16.37 -8.75 15.22
CA LYS A 120 16.84 -8.66 16.61
C LYS A 120 16.88 -7.22 17.10
N GLY A 121 17.03 -7.08 18.42
CA GLY A 121 17.07 -5.80 19.10
C GLY A 121 15.67 -5.25 19.36
N LYS A 122 15.62 -3.98 19.75
CA LYS A 122 14.38 -3.28 20.07
C LYS A 122 14.38 -1.90 19.43
N ILE A 123 13.19 -1.47 19.03
CA ILE A 123 12.92 -0.09 18.63
C ILE A 123 11.88 0.41 19.60
N LEU A 124 12.29 1.33 20.48
CA LEU A 124 11.44 1.85 21.54
C LEU A 124 10.97 3.25 21.19
N LEU A 125 9.68 3.48 21.37
CA LEU A 125 9.10 4.82 21.45
C LEU A 125 8.85 5.10 22.92
N ASN A 126 9.57 6.09 23.44
CA ASN A 126 9.73 6.38 24.87
C ASN A 126 10.43 5.21 25.60
N GLN A 127 9.66 4.24 26.11
CA GLN A 127 10.15 3.05 26.80
C GLN A 127 9.45 1.76 26.33
N GLU A 128 8.54 1.87 25.36
CA GLU A 128 7.72 0.75 24.90
C GLU A 128 8.11 0.37 23.47
N ASP A 129 8.13 -0.93 23.18
CA ASP A 129 8.48 -1.41 21.84
C ASP A 129 7.44 -0.95 20.82
N ILE A 130 7.93 -0.53 19.64
CA ILE A 130 7.10 -0.03 18.54
C ILE A 130 5.99 -1.01 18.14
N SER A 131 6.24 -2.33 18.27
CA SER A 131 5.27 -3.40 17.98
C SER A 131 4.05 -3.41 18.90
N THR A 132 4.11 -2.74 20.04
CA THR A 132 3.00 -2.71 21.02
C THR A 132 1.90 -1.72 20.66
N PHE A 133 2.18 -0.77 19.76
CA PHE A 133 1.25 0.27 19.35
C PHE A 133 0.42 -0.13 18.14
N THR A 134 -0.78 0.44 18.03
CA THR A 134 -1.58 0.37 16.81
C THR A 134 -0.86 1.11 15.69
N ILE A 135 -0.89 0.56 14.48
CA ILE A 135 -0.24 1.17 13.30
C ILE A 135 -0.82 2.56 13.02
N GLU A 136 -2.13 2.72 13.17
CA GLU A 136 -2.83 3.98 12.98
C GLU A 136 -2.31 5.08 13.93
N SER A 137 -2.22 4.79 15.23
CA SER A 137 -1.72 5.79 16.19
C SER A 137 -0.24 6.10 15.99
N LEU A 138 0.55 5.14 15.53
CA LEU A 138 1.95 5.35 15.16
C LEU A 138 2.07 6.31 13.98
N HIS A 139 1.38 6.01 12.87
CA HIS A 139 1.45 6.80 11.64
C HIS A 139 0.86 8.20 11.81
N ALA A 140 -0.15 8.37 12.66
CA ALA A 140 -0.69 9.68 13.02
C ALA A 140 0.32 10.61 13.74
N LYS A 141 1.44 10.07 14.27
CA LYS A 141 2.50 10.86 14.92
C LYS A 141 3.72 11.11 14.04
N ILE A 142 3.76 10.57 12.82
CA ILE A 142 4.91 10.65 11.93
C ILE A 142 4.51 11.25 10.59
N GLY A 143 5.01 12.45 10.30
CA GLY A 143 4.98 13.01 8.94
C GLY A 143 6.16 12.48 8.13
N LEU A 144 5.89 11.87 6.97
CA LEU A 144 6.90 11.34 6.06
C LEU A 144 6.93 12.14 4.76
N VAL A 145 8.10 12.69 4.42
CA VAL A 145 8.35 13.32 3.12
C VAL A 145 9.26 12.41 2.31
N THR A 146 8.72 11.86 1.22
CA THR A 146 9.42 10.93 0.34
C THR A 146 10.11 11.64 -0.82
N GLN A 147 11.07 10.97 -1.47
CA GLN A 147 11.74 11.49 -2.66
C GLN A 147 10.76 11.66 -3.85
N ASN A 148 9.83 10.72 -4.01
CA ASN A 148 8.75 10.80 -4.99
C ASN A 148 7.48 11.17 -4.23
N ILE A 149 6.93 12.34 -4.51
CA ILE A 149 5.64 12.79 -3.98
C ILE A 149 4.55 12.21 -4.87
N TYR A 150 3.52 11.64 -4.25
CA TYR A 150 2.32 11.20 -4.95
C TYR A 150 1.24 12.27 -4.79
N LEU A 151 0.68 12.71 -5.90
CA LEU A 151 -0.50 13.58 -5.93
C LEU A 151 -1.65 12.77 -6.51
N PHE A 152 -2.79 12.81 -5.83
CA PHE A 152 -4.04 12.27 -6.32
C PHE A 152 -4.67 13.24 -7.33
N ASN A 153 -5.44 12.70 -8.26
CA ASN A 153 -6.20 13.48 -9.24
C ASN A 153 -7.36 14.24 -8.56
N ASP A 154 -7.02 15.31 -7.85
CA ASP A 154 -7.89 16.13 -7.00
C ASP A 154 -7.28 17.54 -6.82
N SER A 155 -7.95 18.41 -6.08
CA SER A 155 -7.49 19.74 -5.73
C SER A 155 -6.19 19.74 -4.90
N PHE A 156 -5.44 20.85 -4.95
CA PHE A 156 -4.32 21.07 -4.03
C PHE A 156 -4.76 20.93 -2.56
N ALA A 157 -5.92 21.49 -2.20
CA ALA A 157 -6.44 21.44 -0.85
C ALA A 157 -6.66 19.99 -0.37
N ALA A 158 -7.27 19.14 -1.20
CA ALA A 158 -7.48 17.74 -0.88
C ALA A 158 -6.16 16.95 -0.75
N ASN A 159 -5.19 17.22 -1.62
CA ASN A 159 -3.86 16.60 -1.54
C ASN A 159 -3.09 17.02 -0.27
N ILE A 160 -3.22 18.28 0.16
CA ILE A 160 -2.54 18.80 1.36
C ILE A 160 -3.20 18.26 2.64
N ALA A 161 -4.53 18.19 2.66
CA ALA A 161 -5.31 17.69 3.79
C ALA A 161 -5.59 16.18 3.70
N TYR A 162 -4.81 15.42 2.93
CA TYR A 162 -5.11 14.01 2.59
C TYR A 162 -5.49 13.11 3.77
N SER A 163 -4.87 13.32 4.94
CA SER A 163 -5.11 12.53 6.16
C SER A 163 -5.89 13.26 7.25
N GLU A 164 -6.39 14.46 6.97
CA GLU A 164 -7.10 15.30 7.94
C GLU A 164 -8.40 15.86 7.35
N GLU A 165 -9.23 16.47 8.19
CA GLU A 165 -10.39 17.21 7.71
C GLU A 165 -9.94 18.45 6.93
N LEU A 166 -10.57 18.70 5.79
CA LEU A 166 -10.20 19.81 4.90
C LEU A 166 -10.69 21.13 5.50
N GLU A 167 -9.77 21.86 6.11
CA GLU A 167 -9.97 23.23 6.57
C GLU A 167 -9.12 24.20 5.74
N GLU A 168 -9.77 25.07 4.97
CA GLU A 168 -9.10 26.02 4.06
C GLU A 168 -8.03 26.87 4.76
N GLU A 169 -8.32 27.36 5.97
CA GLU A 169 -7.36 28.17 6.72
C GLU A 169 -6.08 27.40 7.06
N LYS A 170 -6.21 26.13 7.48
CA LYS A 170 -5.06 25.26 7.78
C LYS A 170 -4.26 24.95 6.52
N VAL A 171 -4.94 24.70 5.39
CA VAL A 171 -4.28 24.47 4.10
C VAL A 171 -3.46 25.69 3.68
N ILE A 172 -4.04 26.89 3.76
CA ILE A 172 -3.35 28.14 3.42
C ILE A 172 -2.16 28.37 4.36
N GLN A 173 -2.32 28.10 5.66
CA GLN A 173 -1.22 28.22 6.62
C GLN A 173 -0.10 27.23 6.32
N ALA A 174 -0.41 25.97 6.04
CA ALA A 174 0.57 24.95 5.66
C ALA A 174 1.33 25.34 4.40
N LEU A 175 0.64 25.85 3.38
CA LEU A 175 1.26 26.36 2.15
C LEU A 175 2.20 27.53 2.39
N LYS A 176 1.87 28.44 3.31
CA LYS A 176 2.74 29.56 3.68
C LYS A 176 3.98 29.08 4.43
N LEU A 177 3.83 28.16 5.37
CA LEU A 177 4.95 27.56 6.11
C LEU A 177 5.88 26.76 5.19
N ALA A 178 5.33 26.10 4.17
CA ALA A 178 6.07 25.37 3.14
C ALA A 178 6.61 26.28 2.02
N ASN A 179 6.33 27.59 2.07
CA ASN A 179 6.73 28.57 1.06
C ASN A 179 6.20 28.26 -0.36
N ALA A 180 5.03 27.63 -0.44
CA ALA A 180 4.38 27.17 -1.68
C ALA A 180 3.08 27.93 -2.02
N TYR A 181 2.63 28.83 -1.15
CA TYR A 181 1.34 29.53 -1.32
C TYR A 181 1.24 30.33 -2.62
N GLU A 182 2.27 31.12 -2.96
CA GLU A 182 2.24 31.93 -4.19
C GLU A 182 2.25 31.05 -5.45
N PHE A 183 3.00 29.95 -5.45
CA PHE A 183 3.00 28.97 -6.56
C PHE A 183 1.60 28.37 -6.79
N VAL A 184 0.96 27.90 -5.71
CA VAL A 184 -0.41 27.34 -5.80
C VAL A 184 -1.40 28.40 -6.26
N LYS A 185 -1.26 29.64 -5.80
CA LYS A 185 -2.11 30.76 -6.21
C LYS A 185 -1.96 31.08 -7.70
N GLU A 186 -0.75 31.07 -8.24
CA GLU A 186 -0.50 31.24 -9.68
C GLU A 186 -1.08 30.09 -10.52
N MET A 187 -1.17 28.88 -9.95
CA MET A 187 -1.77 27.71 -10.59
C MET A 187 -3.31 27.65 -10.53
N GLY A 188 -3.98 28.70 -10.04
CA GLY A 188 -5.45 28.74 -9.93
C GLY A 188 -5.99 28.56 -8.51
N GLY A 189 -5.11 28.56 -7.50
CA GLY A 189 -5.47 28.52 -6.09
C GLY A 189 -5.63 27.10 -5.55
N ILE A 190 -6.02 27.00 -4.28
CA ILE A 190 -6.09 25.73 -3.54
C ILE A 190 -7.11 24.73 -4.12
N TRP A 191 -8.08 25.23 -4.88
CA TRP A 191 -9.13 24.44 -5.52
C TRP A 191 -8.78 23.99 -6.94
N ALA A 192 -7.61 24.41 -7.46
CA ALA A 192 -7.15 23.93 -8.76
C ALA A 192 -6.83 22.44 -8.70
N GLU A 193 -7.35 21.68 -9.67
CA GLU A 193 -7.10 20.26 -9.81
C GLU A 193 -5.67 19.99 -10.28
N VAL A 194 -5.06 18.97 -9.72
CA VAL A 194 -3.75 18.45 -10.10
C VAL A 194 -3.91 17.01 -10.53
N LYS A 195 -3.19 16.57 -11.56
CA LYS A 195 -3.27 15.18 -12.04
C LYS A 195 -2.24 14.30 -11.35
N GLU A 196 -2.51 12.99 -11.35
CA GLU A 196 -1.48 12.01 -10.98
C GLU A 196 -0.23 12.21 -11.85
N HIS A 197 0.92 12.37 -11.20
CA HIS A 197 2.23 12.70 -11.79
C HIS A 197 2.46 14.15 -12.24
N GLY A 198 1.57 15.09 -11.90
CA GLY A 198 1.69 16.51 -12.23
C GLY A 198 0.92 16.88 -13.48
#